data_AF-A0A7R8ZLD1-F1
#
_entry.id   AF-A0A7R8ZLD1-F1
#
_cell.length_a   1.000
_cell.length_b   1.000
_cell.length_c   1.000
_cell.angle_alpha   90.00
_cell.angle_beta   90.00
_cell.angle_gamma   90.00
#
_symmetry.space_group_name_H-M   'P 1'
#
loop_
_entity.id
_entity.type
_entity.pdbx_description
1 polymer ?
#
loop_
_entity_poly.entity_id
_entity_poly.type
_entity_poly.pdbx_seq_one_letter_code
_entity_poly.pdbx_strand_id
1 'polypeptide(L)'
;MATHPCYILTVFLFCCGLLPEQTVQQLNVLHITDSKNKAATSVMTRILSLVNNTNTNEGITLKSYKEIQNTNLGSYNFVNETCDILDSLITQGNPPHIVIDTTLDGLSSDIVKAITKALQVPIVSATYGHETDGRYNE
;
A
#
# COMPACT_ATOMS: atom_id res chain seq x y z
N MET A 1 50.19 -38.61 -9.70
CA MET A 1 49.72 -37.30 -9.19
C MET A 1 48.63 -36.79 -10.12
N ALA A 2 47.36 -37.03 -9.80
CA ALA A 2 46.21 -36.46 -10.52
C ALA A 2 44.96 -36.56 -9.64
N THR A 3 44.76 -35.58 -8.74
CA THR A 3 43.64 -35.57 -7.78
C THR A 3 42.88 -34.23 -7.76
N HIS A 4 43.04 -33.37 -8.77
CA HIS A 4 42.53 -31.99 -8.73
C HIS A 4 41.27 -31.63 -9.56
N PRO A 5 40.69 -32.46 -10.46
CA PRO A 5 39.51 -31.99 -11.21
C PRO A 5 38.18 -32.11 -10.44
N CYS A 6 38.15 -32.84 -9.33
CA CYS A 6 36.89 -33.13 -8.60
C CYS A 6 36.45 -31.98 -7.68
N TYR A 7 37.39 -31.18 -7.16
CA TYR A 7 37.09 -30.15 -6.15
C TYR A 7 36.49 -28.85 -6.74
N ILE A 8 36.73 -28.59 -8.03
CA ILE A 8 36.22 -27.38 -8.70
C ILE A 8 34.73 -27.55 -9.06
N LEU A 9 34.30 -28.78 -9.35
CA LEU A 9 32.91 -29.07 -9.72
C LEU A 9 31.95 -28.95 -8.53
N THR A 10 32.39 -29.32 -7.32
CA THR A 10 31.58 -29.24 -6.10
C THR A 10 31.37 -27.81 -5.61
N VAL A 11 32.34 -26.91 -5.79
CA VAL A 11 32.22 -25.49 -5.40
C VAL A 11 31.24 -24.74 -6.30
N PHE A 12 31.20 -25.06 -7.60
CA PHE A 12 30.27 -24.41 -8.54
C PHE A 12 28.81 -24.82 -8.30
N LEU A 13 28.57 -26.08 -7.90
CA LEU A 13 27.24 -26.59 -7.54
C LEU A 13 26.72 -26.04 -6.21
N PHE A 14 27.60 -25.74 -5.25
CA PHE A 14 27.20 -25.15 -3.97
C PHE A 14 26.85 -23.65 -4.09
N CYS A 15 27.38 -22.95 -5.10
CA CYS A 15 27.14 -21.52 -5.31
C CYS A 15 25.82 -21.23 -6.06
N CYS A 16 25.21 -22.22 -6.73
CA CYS A 16 23.99 -22.05 -7.54
C CYS A 16 22.68 -22.28 -6.74
N GLY A 17 22.77 -22.73 -5.49
CA GLY A 17 21.62 -23.01 -4.62
C GLY A 17 21.07 -21.81 -3.83
N LEU A 18 21.67 -20.62 -3.97
CA LEU A 18 21.31 -19.39 -3.26
C LEU A 18 20.55 -18.40 -4.16
N LEU A 19 19.73 -18.89 -5.08
CA LEU A 19 18.75 -18.03 -5.75
C LEU A 19 17.60 -17.79 -4.77
N PRO A 20 17.29 -16.54 -4.39
CA PRO A 20 16.08 -16.27 -3.63
C PRO A 20 14.90 -16.72 -4.47
N GLU A 21 14.15 -17.68 -3.94
CA GLU A 21 12.85 -18.07 -4.45
C GLU A 21 12.01 -16.79 -4.57
N GLN A 22 11.48 -16.50 -5.78
CA GLN A 22 10.65 -15.32 -6.02
C GLN A 22 9.38 -15.46 -5.18
N THR A 23 9.42 -14.91 -3.97
CA THR A 23 8.30 -14.97 -3.03
C THR A 23 7.26 -14.00 -3.52
N VAL A 24 6.12 -14.52 -3.96
CA VAL A 24 4.96 -13.70 -4.31
C VAL A 24 4.54 -12.92 -3.06
N GLN A 25 4.72 -11.59 -3.07
CA GLN A 25 4.33 -10.72 -1.97
C GLN A 25 2.83 -10.49 -2.01
N GLN A 26 2.17 -10.83 -0.90
CA GLN A 26 0.77 -10.55 -0.67
C GLN A 26 0.60 -9.14 -0.08
N LEU A 27 -0.16 -8.28 -0.76
CA LEU A 27 -0.35 -6.88 -0.37
C LEU A 27 -1.76 -6.64 0.17
N ASN A 28 -1.85 -5.99 1.34
CA ASN A 28 -3.08 -5.41 1.87
C ASN A 28 -3.07 -3.90 1.59
N VAL A 29 -4.07 -3.40 0.87
CA VAL A 29 -4.16 -2.00 0.49
C VAL A 29 -5.37 -1.36 1.17
N LEU A 30 -5.13 -0.24 1.86
CA LEU A 30 -6.19 0.63 2.35
C LEU A 30 -6.28 1.86 1.45
N HIS A 31 -7.44 2.10 0.86
CA HIS A 31 -7.74 3.30 0.08
C HIS A 31 -8.66 4.22 0.88
N ILE A 32 -8.28 5.47 1.03
CA ILE A 32 -9.07 6.49 1.71
C ILE A 32 -9.35 7.59 0.71
N THR A 33 -10.62 7.91 0.53
CA THR A 33 -11.07 8.88 -0.48
C THR A 33 -12.30 9.65 0.00
N ASP A 34 -12.63 10.74 -0.65
CA ASP A 34 -13.92 11.38 -0.40
C ASP A 34 -15.02 10.71 -1.22
N SER A 35 -16.21 10.56 -0.62
CA SER A 35 -17.42 10.07 -1.30
C SER A 35 -17.77 10.82 -2.59
N LYS A 36 -17.31 12.07 -2.74
CA LYS A 36 -17.49 12.90 -3.94
C LYS A 36 -16.41 12.64 -5.00
N ASN A 37 -15.29 12.02 -4.66
CA ASN A 37 -14.18 11.74 -5.57
C ASN A 37 -14.41 10.47 -6.41
N LYS A 38 -15.44 10.51 -7.25
CA LYS A 38 -15.79 9.39 -8.14
C LYS A 38 -14.67 9.03 -9.12
N ALA A 39 -13.80 9.99 -9.44
CA ALA A 39 -12.66 9.77 -10.32
C ALA A 39 -11.65 8.81 -9.67
N ALA A 40 -11.28 9.04 -8.41
CA ALA A 40 -10.39 8.15 -7.67
C ALA A 40 -10.96 6.74 -7.53
N THR A 41 -12.23 6.59 -7.11
CA THR A 41 -12.88 5.27 -7.00
C THR A 41 -12.90 4.51 -8.33
N SER A 42 -13.17 5.20 -9.45
CA SER A 42 -13.18 4.60 -10.79
C SER A 42 -11.78 4.12 -11.22
N VAL A 43 -10.76 4.95 -10.98
CA VAL A 43 -9.36 4.59 -11.27
C VAL A 43 -8.93 3.41 -10.41
N MET A 44 -9.22 3.42 -9.11
CA MET A 44 -8.89 2.30 -8.21
C MET A 44 -9.57 1.01 -8.65
N THR A 45 -10.85 1.07 -9.05
CA THR A 45 -11.56 -0.12 -9.58
C THR A 45 -10.85 -0.71 -10.81
N ARG A 46 -10.31 0.14 -11.69
CA ARG A 46 -9.54 -0.32 -12.85
C ARG A 46 -8.17 -0.88 -12.46
N ILE A 47 -7.48 -0.26 -11.50
CA ILE A 47 -6.20 -0.78 -11.00
C ILE A 47 -6.41 -2.17 -10.38
N LEU A 48 -7.45 -2.33 -9.56
CA LEU A 48 -7.81 -3.61 -8.95
C LEU A 48 -8.13 -4.68 -10.00
N SER A 49 -8.86 -4.31 -11.06
CA SER A 49 -9.15 -5.27 -12.14
C SER A 49 -7.91 -5.64 -12.94
N LEU A 50 -6.97 -4.72 -13.15
CA LEU A 50 -5.68 -5.05 -13.77
C LEU A 50 -4.88 -5.99 -12.87
N VAL A 51 -4.66 -5.62 -11.60
CA VAL A 51 -3.88 -6.44 -10.65
C VAL A 51 -4.46 -7.84 -10.50
N ASN A 52 -5.79 -7.98 -10.44
CA ASN A 52 -6.43 -9.29 -10.31
C ASN A 52 -6.40 -10.14 -11.60
N ASN A 53 -6.36 -9.51 -12.78
CA ASN A 53 -6.36 -10.21 -14.07
C ASN A 53 -4.96 -10.45 -14.65
N THR A 54 -3.92 -9.86 -14.07
CA THR A 54 -2.56 -10.05 -14.55
C THR A 54 -1.99 -11.35 -14.00
N ASN A 55 -1.52 -12.25 -14.87
CA ASN A 55 -0.77 -13.43 -14.46
C ASN A 55 0.46 -12.97 -13.66
N THR A 56 0.59 -13.46 -12.43
CA THR A 56 1.49 -13.02 -11.34
C THR A 56 2.99 -13.22 -11.59
N ASN A 57 3.46 -13.03 -12.82
CA ASN A 57 4.88 -13.02 -13.18
C ASN A 57 5.65 -11.85 -12.53
N GLU A 58 4.94 -10.85 -11.99
CA GLU A 58 5.51 -9.70 -11.29
C GLU A 58 5.65 -9.91 -9.78
N GLY A 59 5.30 -11.09 -9.26
CA GLY A 59 5.56 -11.44 -7.86
C GLY A 59 4.76 -10.64 -6.83
N ILE A 60 3.72 -9.91 -7.23
CA ILE A 60 2.82 -9.19 -6.30
C ILE A 60 1.40 -9.72 -6.49
N THR A 61 0.72 -10.01 -5.39
CA THR A 61 -0.69 -10.40 -5.38
C THR A 61 -1.43 -9.55 -4.36
N LEU A 62 -2.59 -9.03 -4.74
CA LEU A 62 -3.44 -8.30 -3.81
C LEU A 62 -4.19 -9.29 -2.92
N LYS A 63 -3.88 -9.28 -1.62
CA LYS A 63 -4.57 -10.12 -0.63
C LYS A 63 -5.87 -9.49 -0.18
N SER A 64 -5.85 -8.18 0.09
CA SER A 64 -7.04 -7.44 0.48
C SER A 64 -7.02 -6.01 -0.01
N TYR A 65 -8.20 -5.49 -0.30
CA TYR A 65 -8.46 -4.09 -0.58
C TYR A 65 -9.61 -3.62 0.28
N LYS A 66 -9.40 -2.53 1.03
CA LYS A 66 -10.45 -1.88 1.80
C LYS A 66 -10.51 -0.41 1.40
N GLU A 67 -11.71 0.09 1.19
CA GLU A 67 -11.96 1.50 0.92
C GLU A 67 -12.69 2.15 2.09
N ILE A 68 -12.27 3.36 2.47
CA ILE A 68 -12.94 4.25 3.41
C ILE A 68 -13.37 5.50 2.64
N GLN A 69 -14.65 5.86 2.73
CA GLN A 69 -15.19 7.03 2.07
C GLN A 69 -15.55 8.12 3.08
N ASN A 70 -14.83 9.23 3.03
CA ASN A 70 -15.20 10.41 3.79
C ASN A 70 -16.47 11.03 3.20
N THR A 71 -17.52 11.03 4.01
CA THR A 71 -18.84 11.58 3.67
C THR A 71 -19.01 13.04 4.11
N ASN A 72 -17.93 13.70 4.55
CA ASN A 72 -17.90 15.10 4.99
C ASN A 72 -18.75 15.34 6.26
N LEU A 73 -18.84 14.33 7.14
CA LEU A 73 -19.58 14.37 8.40
C LEU A 73 -18.79 15.04 9.55
N GLY A 74 -17.67 15.70 9.24
CA GLY A 74 -16.77 16.34 10.19
C GLY A 74 -15.54 15.50 10.54
N SER A 75 -14.44 16.16 10.88
CA SER A 75 -13.13 15.56 11.12
C SER A 75 -13.13 14.51 12.23
N TYR A 76 -13.87 14.72 13.32
CA TYR A 76 -13.95 13.77 14.43
C TYR A 76 -14.54 12.42 14.01
N ASN A 77 -15.63 12.45 13.25
CA ASN A 77 -16.28 11.24 12.77
C ASN A 77 -15.38 10.48 11.79
N PHE A 78 -14.70 11.21 10.91
CA PHE A 78 -13.76 10.63 9.97
C PHE A 78 -12.55 9.98 10.65
N VAL A 79 -11.99 10.61 11.70
CA VAL A 79 -10.93 10.02 12.52
C VAL A 79 -11.40 8.70 13.14
N ASN A 80 -12.57 8.71 13.80
CA ASN A 80 -13.08 7.52 14.47
C ASN A 80 -13.36 6.39 13.48
N GLU A 81 -14.03 6.67 12.36
CA GLU A 81 -14.29 5.67 11.32
C GLU A 81 -12.98 5.08 10.76
N THR A 82 -11.98 5.93 10.53
CA THR A 82 -10.67 5.49 10.05
C THR A 82 -9.96 4.60 11.07
N CYS A 83 -9.96 4.99 12.34
CA CYS A 83 -9.38 4.23 13.44
C CYS A 83 -10.11 2.88 13.66
N ASP A 84 -11.45 2.87 13.63
CA ASP A 84 -12.26 1.66 13.81
C ASP A 84 -11.99 0.64 12.69
N ILE A 85 -11.89 1.10 11.45
CA ILE A 85 -11.56 0.24 10.31
C ILE A 85 -10.14 -0.28 10.43
N LEU A 86 -9.18 0.56 10.81
CA LEU A 86 -7.79 0.14 11.02
C LEU A 86 -7.66 -0.91 12.13
N ASP A 87 -8.31 -0.68 13.27
CA ASP A 87 -8.33 -1.64 14.39
C ASP A 87 -8.95 -2.98 13.98
N SER A 88 -10.03 -2.93 13.20
CA SER A 88 -10.66 -4.12 12.63
C SER A 88 -9.71 -4.89 11.70
N LEU A 89 -9.01 -4.20 10.81
CA LEU A 89 -8.04 -4.80 9.88
C LEU A 89 -6.86 -5.45 10.63
N ILE A 90 -6.34 -4.78 11.66
CA ILE A 90 -5.28 -5.30 12.52
C ILE A 90 -5.75 -6.55 13.27
N THR A 91 -6.92 -6.48 13.89
CA THR A 91 -7.50 -7.60 14.66
C THR A 91 -7.81 -8.82 13.79
N GLN A 92 -8.19 -8.60 12.52
CA GLN A 92 -8.41 -9.67 11.55
C GLN A 92 -7.10 -10.26 10.97
N GLY A 93 -5.93 -9.79 11.39
CA GLY A 93 -4.64 -10.24 10.87
C GLY A 93 -4.37 -9.78 9.43
N ASN A 94 -5.05 -8.71 8.99
CA ASN A 94 -4.87 -8.11 7.67
C ASN A 94 -4.51 -6.61 7.79
N PRO A 95 -3.44 -6.25 8.53
CA PRO A 95 -3.03 -4.86 8.62
C PRO A 95 -2.66 -4.33 7.22
N PRO A 96 -2.97 -3.05 6.92
CA PRO A 96 -2.60 -2.46 5.64
C PRO A 96 -1.07 -2.37 5.52
N HIS A 97 -0.55 -2.76 4.37
CA HIS A 97 0.86 -2.61 4.03
C HIS A 97 1.14 -1.23 3.41
N ILE A 98 0.12 -0.64 2.78
CA ILE A 98 0.18 0.68 2.17
C ILE A 98 -1.20 1.35 2.27
N VAL A 99 -1.19 2.66 2.47
CA VAL A 99 -2.37 3.52 2.40
C VAL A 99 -2.31 4.36 1.14
N ILE A 100 -3.40 4.40 0.38
CA ILE A 100 -3.59 5.31 -0.75
C ILE A 100 -4.59 6.37 -0.31
N ASP A 101 -4.17 7.62 -0.24
CA ASP A 101 -5.00 8.76 0.13
C ASP A 101 -5.33 9.58 -1.11
N THR A 102 -6.62 9.63 -1.47
CA THR A 102 -7.14 10.46 -2.56
C THR A 102 -8.25 11.39 -2.06
N THR A 103 -8.20 11.79 -0.79
CA THR A 103 -9.09 12.83 -0.26
C THR A 103 -8.88 14.16 -1.02
N LEU A 104 -9.96 14.91 -1.21
CA LEU A 104 -9.96 16.17 -1.95
C LEU A 104 -9.67 17.36 -1.04
N ASP A 105 -9.95 17.23 0.26
CA ASP A 105 -9.74 18.30 1.22
C ASP A 105 -8.45 18.10 2.03
N GLY A 106 -7.78 19.21 2.35
CA GLY A 106 -6.49 19.19 3.04
C GLY A 106 -6.58 18.67 4.47
N LEU A 107 -7.70 18.90 5.17
CA LEU A 107 -7.87 18.49 6.56
C LEU A 107 -7.95 16.96 6.68
N SER A 108 -8.74 16.33 5.81
CA SER A 108 -8.89 14.88 5.72
C SER A 108 -7.56 14.25 5.33
N SER A 109 -6.83 14.83 4.36
CA SER A 109 -5.49 14.36 4.01
C SER A 109 -4.52 14.46 5.20
N ASP A 110 -4.53 15.55 5.95
CA ASP A 110 -3.65 15.73 7.11
C ASP A 110 -3.98 14.78 8.25
N ILE A 111 -5.26 14.49 8.46
CA ILE A 111 -5.70 13.43 9.38
C ILE A 111 -5.13 12.08 8.95
N VAL A 112 -5.26 11.71 7.67
CA VAL A 112 -4.73 10.44 7.15
C VAL A 112 -3.20 10.38 7.27
N LYS A 113 -2.49 11.47 6.95
CA LYS A 113 -1.03 11.57 7.14
C LYS A 113 -0.64 11.41 8.62
N ALA A 114 -1.38 12.01 9.54
CA ALA A 114 -1.11 11.89 10.97
C ALA A 114 -1.30 10.45 11.47
N ILE A 115 -2.38 9.79 11.06
CA ILE A 115 -2.68 8.39 11.41
C ILE A 115 -1.62 7.45 10.84
N THR A 116 -1.33 7.56 9.54
CA THR A 116 -0.34 6.70 8.87
C THR A 116 1.07 6.89 9.43
N LYS A 117 1.44 8.12 9.76
CA LYS A 117 2.68 8.44 10.48
C LYS A 117 2.74 7.78 11.86
N ALA A 118 1.64 7.83 12.63
CA ALA A 118 1.58 7.21 13.96
C ALA A 118 1.71 5.68 13.89
N LEU A 119 1.13 5.06 12.85
CA LEU A 119 1.19 3.61 12.63
C LEU A 119 2.41 3.14 11.83
N GLN A 120 3.27 4.07 11.39
CA GLN A 120 4.43 3.80 10.52
C GLN A 120 4.06 3.05 9.23
N VAL A 121 2.85 3.28 8.71
CA VAL A 121 2.40 2.68 7.46
C VAL A 121 2.72 3.63 6.31
N PRO A 122 3.39 3.17 5.23
CA PRO A 122 3.63 3.97 4.05
C PRO A 122 2.34 4.50 3.43
N ILE A 123 2.35 5.77 3.03
CA ILE A 123 1.23 6.44 2.39
C ILE A 123 1.63 6.98 1.00
N VAL A 124 0.79 6.74 0.00
CA VAL A 124 0.81 7.46 -1.28
C VAL A 124 -0.37 8.40 -1.28
N SER A 125 -0.09 9.70 -1.25
CA SER A 125 -1.11 10.74 -1.19
C SER A 125 -1.20 11.43 -2.55
N ALA A 126 -2.39 11.41 -3.13
CA ALA A 126 -2.77 12.08 -4.37
C ALA A 126 -3.89 13.08 -4.08
N THR A 127 -3.72 13.84 -3.00
CA THR A 127 -4.71 14.82 -2.55
C THR A 127 -4.52 16.15 -3.26
N TYR A 128 -5.61 16.89 -3.40
CA TYR A 128 -5.55 18.23 -3.95
C TYR A 128 -5.09 19.17 -2.83
N GLY A 129 -3.87 19.70 -2.95
CA GLY A 129 -3.34 20.69 -2.01
C GLY A 129 -4.20 21.97 -2.02
N HIS A 130 -4.30 22.65 -0.88
CA HIS A 130 -4.88 23.99 -0.87
C HIS A 130 -3.96 24.95 -1.65
N GLU A 131 -4.51 26.01 -2.24
CA GLU A 131 -3.72 27.06 -2.91
C GLU A 131 -2.61 27.67 -2.03
N THR A 132 -2.73 27.53 -0.71
CA THR A 132 -1.73 27.94 0.28
C THR A 132 -0.57 26.95 0.47
N ASP A 133 -0.67 25.69 0.03
CA ASP A 133 0.43 24.70 0.11
C ASP A 133 1.60 25.08 -0.81
N GLY A 134 1.34 25.83 -1.89
CA GLY A 134 2.38 26.38 -2.77
C GLY A 134 3.06 27.65 -2.23
N ARG A 135 2.67 28.16 -1.06
CA ARG A 135 3.17 29.43 -0.48
C ARG A 135 4.14 29.27 0.69
N TYR A 136 4.63 28.06 0.99
CA TYR A 136 5.79 27.90 1.87
C TYR A 136 7.10 27.98 1.07
N ASN A 137 7.40 29.19 0.61
CA ASN A 137 8.76 29.70 0.54
C ASN A 137 8.72 30.94 1.42
N GLU A 138 9.25 30.89 2.65
CA GLU A 138 10.17 31.81 3.36
C GLU A 138 10.47 31.23 4.75
#